data_AF-A0A1E1F0A4-F1
#
_entry.id   AF-A0A1E1F0A4-F1
#
_cell.length_a   1.000
_cell.length_b   1.000
_cell.length_c   1.000
_cell.angle_alpha   90.00
_cell.angle_beta   90.00
_cell.angle_gamma   90.00
#
_symmetry.space_group_name_H-M   'P 1'
#
loop_
_entity.id
_entity.type
_entity.pdbx_description
1 polymer ?
#
loop_
_entity_poly.entity_id
_entity_poly.type
_entity_poly.pdbx_seq_one_letter_code
_entity_poly.pdbx_strand_id
1 'polypeptide(L)'
;MDALETALDQPGGYPGGLFWLHRGSDPPLGRVIRLLQRASDAGVECGLVRIESFDEILRDLVRLLPALDTSALNALATGRSRVSGAPEPSGQRGWPLIRLNGLAVTIPANCRKLVCTIEGVAAARSAVAEANARLIVTRTQAGVLGFGSDAEFRRVFDPFGITAFDLATFEKRRLRYESGERGLLRDALVEALCAAKNVRAIRRRSADLLVPVDAADSAWDGLRAITRQTTGTMPKHPDLKWHEGVGVRLDWADDGLWLLLDPKIVFEGVTDATKAITADFARERTVKRYNRDLDRLIDFWAKHLAGEALPALSIGDGIDARFAVGKNTAFSKLVQP
;
A
#
# COMPACT_ATOMS: atom_id res chain seq x y z
N MET A 1 23.94 -30.64 -5.60
CA MET A 1 24.25 -31.24 -4.29
C MET A 1 25.74 -31.41 -4.09
N ASP A 2 26.51 -31.78 -5.12
CA ASP A 2 27.96 -31.97 -5.02
C ASP A 2 28.69 -30.73 -4.47
N ALA A 3 28.34 -29.53 -4.94
CA ALA A 3 28.90 -28.28 -4.40
C ALA A 3 28.64 -28.07 -2.89
N LEU A 4 27.48 -28.51 -2.39
CA LEU A 4 27.15 -28.40 -0.97
C LEU A 4 27.93 -29.42 -0.13
N GLU A 5 28.15 -30.61 -0.67
CA GLU A 5 28.91 -31.70 -0.06
C GLU A 5 30.40 -31.35 -0.01
N THR A 6 30.97 -30.81 -1.09
CA THR A 6 32.37 -30.37 -1.15
C THR A 6 32.66 -29.21 -0.21
N ALA A 7 31.69 -28.33 0.06
CA ALA A 7 31.86 -27.24 1.01
C ALA A 7 32.03 -27.73 2.46
N LEU A 8 31.53 -28.91 2.83
CA LEU A 8 31.76 -29.51 4.15
C LEU A 8 33.20 -30.02 4.31
N ASP A 9 33.87 -30.35 3.20
CA ASP A 9 35.24 -30.86 3.22
C ASP A 9 36.28 -29.73 3.34
N GLN A 10 35.84 -28.46 3.31
CA GLN A 10 36.70 -27.29 3.50
C GLN A 10 36.74 -26.82 4.97
N PRO A 11 37.91 -26.41 5.50
CA PRO A 11 38.00 -25.82 6.82
C PRO A 11 37.11 -24.57 6.93
N GLY A 12 36.21 -24.55 7.92
CA GLY A 12 35.27 -23.43 8.11
C GLY A 12 34.08 -23.43 7.14
N GLY A 13 33.76 -24.55 6.51
CA GLY A 13 32.54 -24.71 5.71
C GLY A 13 31.29 -24.39 6.53
N TYR A 14 30.37 -23.60 5.96
CA TYR A 14 29.11 -23.16 6.58
C TYR A 14 29.29 -22.48 7.96
N PRO A 15 29.95 -21.31 8.01
CA PRO A 15 30.19 -20.60 9.27
C PRO A 15 28.91 -20.15 9.99
N GLY A 16 27.79 -20.06 9.28
CA GLY A 16 26.46 -19.75 9.84
C GLY A 16 25.54 -20.97 9.99
N GLY A 17 26.08 -22.18 9.86
CA GLY A 17 25.32 -23.41 9.89
C GLY A 17 24.65 -23.79 8.55
N LEU A 18 24.09 -24.99 8.51
CA LEU A 18 23.42 -25.57 7.35
C LEU A 18 21.97 -25.97 7.69
N PHE A 19 21.01 -25.13 7.31
CA PHE A 19 19.59 -25.38 7.55
C PHE A 19 18.87 -25.67 6.24
N TRP A 20 18.17 -26.80 6.19
CA TRP A 20 17.43 -27.24 5.01
C TRP A 20 15.93 -26.99 5.17
N LEU A 21 15.36 -26.17 4.29
CA LEU A 21 13.92 -25.92 4.27
C LEU A 21 13.22 -27.05 3.51
N HIS A 22 12.23 -27.68 4.14
CA HIS A 22 11.51 -28.81 3.55
C HIS A 22 10.00 -28.65 3.68
N ARG A 23 9.30 -28.78 2.55
CA ARG A 23 7.84 -28.66 2.47
C ARG A 23 7.17 -30.02 2.60
N GLY A 24 6.06 -30.06 3.35
CA GLY A 24 5.22 -31.23 3.51
C GLY A 24 5.69 -32.18 4.61
N SER A 25 4.90 -33.24 4.84
CA SER A 25 5.10 -34.23 5.91
C SER A 25 6.10 -35.33 5.54
N ASP A 26 6.31 -35.58 4.25
CA ASP A 26 7.19 -36.65 3.78
C ASP A 26 8.65 -36.41 4.14
N PRO A 27 9.49 -37.46 4.25
CA PRO A 27 10.92 -37.30 4.48
C PRO A 27 11.60 -36.51 3.35
N PRO A 28 12.62 -35.69 3.65
CA PRO A 28 13.46 -35.11 2.61
C PRO A 28 14.18 -36.22 1.84
N LEU A 29 14.61 -35.91 0.62
CA LEU A 29 15.34 -36.86 -0.22
C LEU A 29 16.54 -37.44 0.54
N GLY A 30 16.81 -38.74 0.38
CA GLY A 30 17.86 -39.43 1.14
C GLY A 30 19.26 -38.81 1.01
N ARG A 31 19.53 -38.09 -0.09
CA ARG A 31 20.77 -37.34 -0.28
C ARG A 31 20.88 -36.11 0.64
N VAL A 32 19.76 -35.44 0.92
CA VAL A 32 19.70 -34.32 1.88
C VAL A 32 19.90 -34.84 3.31
N ILE A 33 19.30 -35.98 3.65
CA ILE A 33 19.49 -36.63 4.97
C ILE A 33 20.98 -36.92 5.19
N ARG A 34 21.64 -37.54 4.20
CA ARG A 34 23.09 -37.81 4.27
C ARG A 34 23.93 -36.54 4.36
N LEU A 35 23.54 -35.45 3.69
CA LEU A 35 24.22 -34.16 3.77
C LEU A 35 24.13 -33.58 5.19
N LEU A 36 22.93 -33.55 5.79
CA LEU A 36 22.73 -33.05 7.15
C LEU A 36 23.46 -33.90 8.19
N GLN A 37 23.48 -35.23 8.00
CA GLN A 37 24.26 -36.12 8.86
C GLN A 37 25.75 -35.80 8.78
N ARG A 38 26.30 -35.67 7.57
CA ARG A 38 27.72 -35.28 7.37
C ARG A 38 28.03 -33.90 7.97
N ALA A 39 27.11 -32.95 7.88
CA ALA A 39 27.28 -31.63 8.48
C ALA A 39 27.33 -31.72 10.02
N SER A 40 26.43 -32.50 10.62
CA SER A 40 26.44 -32.78 12.07
C SER A 40 27.73 -33.46 12.51
N ASP A 41 28.20 -34.46 11.76
CA ASP A 41 29.43 -35.19 12.07
C ASP A 41 30.68 -34.30 11.95
N ALA A 42 30.64 -33.31 11.06
CA ALA A 42 31.67 -32.28 10.89
C ALA A 42 31.58 -31.14 11.93
N GLY A 43 30.64 -31.21 12.88
CA GLY A 43 30.45 -30.19 13.92
C GLY A 43 29.80 -28.89 13.42
N VAL A 44 29.21 -28.90 12.24
CA VAL A 44 28.45 -27.76 11.70
C VAL A 44 27.04 -27.78 12.29
N GLU A 45 26.61 -26.65 12.85
CA GLU A 45 25.23 -26.48 13.30
C GLU A 45 24.27 -26.66 12.12
N CYS A 46 23.38 -27.64 12.19
CA CYS A 46 22.50 -27.98 11.07
C CYS A 46 21.12 -28.43 11.52
N GLY A 47 20.15 -28.33 10.62
CA GLY A 47 18.77 -28.70 10.94
C GLY A 47 17.87 -28.79 9.73
N LEU A 48 16.82 -29.60 9.86
CA LEU A 48 15.72 -29.65 8.91
C LEU A 48 14.59 -28.74 9.41
N VAL A 49 14.30 -27.67 8.67
CA VAL A 49 13.24 -26.72 9.00
C VAL A 49 12.02 -27.04 8.14
N ARG A 50 10.93 -27.44 8.79
CA ARG A 50 9.67 -27.72 8.10
C ARG A 50 8.96 -26.41 7.77
N ILE A 51 8.53 -26.27 6.52
CA ILE A 51 7.85 -25.07 6.02
C ILE A 51 6.55 -25.44 5.31
N GLU A 52 5.54 -24.59 5.46
CA GLU A 52 4.26 -24.71 4.74
C GLU A 52 4.42 -24.24 3.29
N SER A 53 5.09 -23.10 3.09
CA SER A 53 5.46 -22.57 1.79
C SER A 53 6.77 -21.77 1.87
N PHE A 54 7.46 -21.66 0.73
CA PHE A 54 8.70 -20.87 0.64
C PHE A 54 8.44 -19.37 0.87
N ASP A 55 7.28 -18.87 0.42
CA ASP A 55 6.95 -17.46 0.55
C ASP A 55 6.65 -17.06 2.01
N GLU A 56 6.00 -17.93 2.79
CA GLU A 56 5.73 -17.67 4.21
C GLU A 56 7.00 -17.65 5.04
N ILE A 57 7.89 -18.62 4.86
CA ILE A 57 9.18 -18.64 5.58
C ILE A 57 10.05 -17.44 5.20
N LEU A 58 10.07 -17.06 3.91
CA LEU A 58 10.82 -15.87 3.47
C LEU A 58 10.22 -14.59 4.06
N ARG A 59 8.89 -14.49 4.13
CA ARG A 59 8.19 -13.37 4.78
C ARG A 59 8.55 -13.28 6.26
N ASP A 60 8.64 -14.41 6.95
CA ASP A 60 8.99 -14.45 8.37
C ASP A 60 10.47 -14.13 8.60
N LEU A 61 11.37 -14.59 7.72
CA LEU A 61 12.78 -14.19 7.73
C LEU A 61 12.95 -12.68 7.53
N VAL A 62 12.25 -12.08 6.56
CA VAL A 62 12.25 -10.63 6.32
C VAL A 62 11.73 -9.86 7.54
N ARG A 63 10.80 -10.43 8.30
CA ARG A 63 10.27 -9.81 9.53
C ARG A 63 11.24 -9.90 10.71
N LEU A 64 11.97 -11.01 10.83
CA LEU A 64 12.86 -11.31 11.95
C LEU A 64 14.26 -10.72 11.77
N LEU A 65 14.69 -10.46 10.53
CA LEU A 65 16.00 -9.90 10.22
C LEU A 65 15.88 -8.41 9.84
N PRO A 66 16.02 -7.49 10.81
CA PRO A 66 15.78 -6.06 10.59
C PRO A 66 16.73 -5.38 9.60
N ALA A 67 17.85 -6.03 9.24
CA ALA A 67 18.86 -5.51 8.31
C ALA A 67 18.86 -6.19 6.93
N LEU A 68 17.81 -6.96 6.58
CA LEU A 68 17.77 -7.62 5.28
C LEU A 68 17.55 -6.59 4.16
N ASP A 69 18.51 -6.46 3.25
CA ASP A 69 18.35 -5.59 2.08
C ASP A 69 17.32 -6.19 1.11
N THR A 70 16.14 -5.56 1.05
CA THR A 70 15.04 -5.94 0.16
C THR A 70 14.99 -5.11 -1.12
N SER A 71 15.98 -4.25 -1.37
CA SER A 71 16.06 -3.39 -2.56
C SER A 71 15.94 -4.18 -3.86
N ALA A 72 16.58 -5.34 -3.94
CA ALA A 72 16.51 -6.25 -5.09
C ALA A 72 15.10 -6.82 -5.33
N LEU A 73 14.35 -7.13 -4.27
CA LEU A 73 12.95 -7.60 -4.39
C LEU A 73 12.03 -6.48 -4.88
N ASN A 74 12.26 -5.25 -4.42
CA ASN A 74 11.52 -4.07 -4.88
C ASN A 74 11.74 -3.82 -6.38
N ALA A 75 12.97 -4.00 -6.87
CA ALA A 75 13.32 -3.92 -8.29
C ALA A 75 12.70 -5.05 -9.12
N LEU A 76 12.68 -6.28 -8.58
CA LEU A 76 12.08 -7.44 -9.24
C LEU A 76 10.56 -7.30 -9.41
N ALA A 77 9.88 -6.73 -8.41
CA ALA A 77 8.45 -6.42 -8.45
C ALA A 77 8.10 -5.32 -9.47
N THR A 78 9.01 -4.35 -9.69
CA THR A 78 8.81 -3.26 -10.65
C THR A 78 9.09 -3.66 -12.10
N GLY A 79 9.98 -4.63 -12.34
CA GLY A 79 10.43 -5.01 -13.69
C GLY A 79 9.47 -5.88 -14.52
N ARG A 80 8.43 -6.49 -13.92
CA ARG A 80 7.60 -7.52 -14.60
C ARG A 80 6.10 -7.23 -14.68
N SER A 81 5.66 -6.00 -14.45
CA SER A 81 4.24 -5.66 -14.62
C SER A 81 3.95 -5.14 -16.04
N ARG A 82 3.92 -6.05 -17.03
CA ARG A 82 3.12 -5.81 -18.24
C ARG A 82 1.69 -6.30 -17.95
N VAL A 83 0.95 -5.52 -17.17
CA VAL A 83 -0.49 -5.71 -17.00
C VAL A 83 -1.16 -4.97 -18.16
N SER A 84 -1.46 -5.68 -19.23
CA SER A 84 -2.43 -5.21 -20.22
C SER A 84 -3.82 -5.34 -19.62
N GLY A 85 -4.70 -4.37 -19.86
CA GLY A 85 -6.12 -4.52 -19.58
C GLY A 85 -6.62 -5.79 -20.26
N ALA A 86 -7.34 -6.64 -19.53
CA ALA A 86 -7.99 -7.77 -20.15
C ALA A 86 -9.08 -7.22 -21.07
N PRO A 87 -9.19 -7.66 -22.34
CA PRO A 87 -10.21 -7.15 -23.26
C PRO A 87 -11.61 -7.26 -22.65
N GLU A 88 -12.51 -6.33 -22.96
CA GLU A 88 -13.91 -6.39 -22.51
C GLU A 88 -14.56 -7.72 -22.91
N PRO A 89 -15.37 -8.35 -22.05
CA PRO A 89 -16.02 -9.61 -22.39
C PRO A 89 -17.19 -9.38 -23.33
N SER A 90 -17.28 -10.15 -24.40
CA SER A 90 -18.51 -10.28 -25.19
C SER A 90 -19.11 -11.68 -24.99
N GLY A 91 -20.38 -11.78 -24.56
CA GLY A 91 -21.12 -13.06 -24.43
C GLY A 91 -22.22 -13.09 -23.35
N GLN A 92 -23.16 -14.05 -23.41
CA GLN A 92 -24.22 -14.24 -22.41
C GLN A 92 -23.89 -15.28 -21.31
N ARG A 93 -23.95 -14.79 -20.06
CA ARG A 93 -24.06 -15.39 -18.70
C ARG A 93 -23.49 -16.80 -18.38
N GLY A 94 -22.60 -16.78 -17.39
CA GLY A 94 -22.38 -17.83 -16.37
C GLY A 94 -21.49 -17.32 -15.23
N TRP A 95 -22.04 -17.10 -14.04
CA TRP A 95 -21.32 -16.71 -12.81
C TRP A 95 -20.37 -17.87 -12.39
N PRO A 96 -19.14 -17.63 -11.87
CA PRO A 96 -18.84 -16.62 -10.85
C PRO A 96 -17.86 -15.53 -11.29
N LEU A 97 -18.15 -14.28 -10.88
CA LEU A 97 -17.21 -13.17 -10.90
C LEU A 97 -16.46 -13.11 -9.56
N ILE A 98 -15.13 -13.13 -9.55
CA ILE A 98 -14.39 -12.82 -8.32
C ILE A 98 -14.56 -11.34 -8.07
N ARG A 99 -15.20 -10.97 -6.96
CA ARG A 99 -15.27 -9.58 -6.54
C ARG A 99 -13.85 -9.09 -6.23
N LEU A 100 -13.47 -7.97 -6.81
CA LEU A 100 -12.24 -7.26 -6.51
C LEU A 100 -12.51 -6.15 -5.49
N ASN A 101 -11.45 -5.54 -4.96
CA ASN A 101 -11.51 -4.51 -3.93
C ASN A 101 -11.20 -3.09 -4.46
N GLY A 102 -11.21 -2.90 -5.78
CA GLY A 102 -10.91 -1.63 -6.43
C GLY A 102 -12.15 -0.81 -6.77
N LEU A 103 -12.14 0.49 -6.44
CA LEU A 103 -13.13 1.48 -6.91
C LEU A 103 -12.54 2.31 -8.04
N ALA A 104 -13.31 2.54 -9.10
CA ALA A 104 -12.87 3.42 -10.19
C ALA A 104 -12.74 4.87 -9.68
N VAL A 105 -11.67 5.55 -10.10
CA VAL A 105 -11.39 6.95 -9.74
C VAL A 105 -11.13 7.77 -11.00
N THR A 106 -11.76 8.94 -11.10
CA THR A 106 -11.49 9.87 -12.22
C THR A 106 -10.15 10.58 -12.06
N ILE A 107 -9.48 10.86 -13.17
CA ILE A 107 -8.27 11.69 -13.19
C ILE A 107 -8.70 13.17 -13.31
N PRO A 108 -8.25 14.07 -12.42
CA PRO A 108 -8.45 15.51 -12.59
C PRO A 108 -7.87 15.98 -13.94
N ALA A 109 -8.53 16.93 -14.60
CA ALA A 109 -8.14 17.34 -15.95
C ALA A 109 -6.72 17.94 -16.01
N ASN A 110 -6.42 18.84 -15.08
CA ASN A 110 -5.17 19.59 -15.04
C ASN A 110 -4.66 19.75 -13.62
N CYS A 111 -3.38 20.10 -13.49
CA CYS A 111 -2.74 20.60 -12.28
C CYS A 111 -1.96 21.88 -12.61
N ARG A 112 -1.59 22.64 -11.58
CA ARG A 112 -0.69 23.78 -11.72
C ARG A 112 0.72 23.27 -12.04
N LYS A 113 1.39 23.87 -13.02
CA LYS A 113 2.78 23.63 -13.35
C LYS A 113 3.59 24.90 -13.16
N LEU A 114 4.67 24.79 -12.42
CA LEU A 114 5.57 25.89 -12.07
C LEU A 114 7.00 25.47 -12.39
N VAL A 115 7.79 26.35 -12.98
CA VAL A 115 9.24 26.14 -13.16
C VAL A 115 9.99 27.12 -12.25
N CYS A 116 10.81 26.57 -11.36
CA CYS A 116 11.68 27.31 -10.45
C CYS A 116 12.91 26.44 -10.11
N THR A 117 13.87 27.02 -9.38
CA THR A 117 15.17 26.37 -9.09
C THR A 117 15.10 25.32 -7.98
N ILE A 118 13.93 25.05 -7.39
CA ILE A 118 13.80 24.11 -6.28
C ILE A 118 14.14 22.66 -6.69
N GLU A 119 14.97 22.02 -5.88
CA GLU A 119 15.51 20.69 -6.17
C GLU A 119 14.76 19.58 -5.43
N GLY A 120 14.19 18.67 -6.21
CA GLY A 120 13.58 17.45 -5.70
C GLY A 120 12.22 17.64 -5.02
N VAL A 121 11.55 16.51 -4.77
CA VAL A 121 10.20 16.49 -4.20
C VAL A 121 10.20 16.80 -2.70
N ALA A 122 11.26 16.41 -1.98
CA ALA A 122 11.38 16.64 -0.55
C ALA A 122 11.47 18.13 -0.24
N ALA A 123 12.35 18.87 -0.94
CA ALA A 123 12.48 20.32 -0.74
C ALA A 123 11.19 21.07 -1.08
N ALA A 124 10.51 20.68 -2.17
CA ALA A 124 9.22 21.27 -2.54
C ALA A 124 8.15 21.07 -1.45
N ARG A 125 8.10 19.88 -0.83
CA ARG A 125 7.18 19.61 0.29
C ARG A 125 7.58 20.35 1.57
N SER A 126 8.87 20.44 1.87
CA SER A 126 9.37 21.21 3.01
C SER A 126 9.04 22.69 2.88
N ALA A 127 9.25 23.30 1.70
CA ALA A 127 8.90 24.69 1.45
C ALA A 127 7.40 24.98 1.69
N VAL A 128 6.52 24.07 1.24
CA VAL A 128 5.08 24.17 1.50
C VAL A 128 4.78 24.08 3.01
N ALA A 129 5.41 23.13 3.71
CA ALA A 129 5.20 22.94 5.14
C ALA A 129 5.70 24.12 5.98
N GLU A 130 6.91 24.62 5.70
CA GLU A 130 7.51 25.79 6.36
C GLU A 130 6.67 27.06 6.15
N ALA A 131 6.10 27.22 4.95
CA ALA A 131 5.20 28.32 4.63
C ALA A 131 3.79 28.14 5.19
N ASN A 132 3.49 27.02 5.87
CA ASN A 132 2.15 26.59 6.29
C ASN A 132 1.11 26.76 5.17
N ALA A 133 1.53 26.43 3.94
CA ALA A 133 0.76 26.69 2.75
C ALA A 133 -0.20 25.54 2.43
N ARG A 134 -1.40 25.88 1.97
CA ARG A 134 -2.41 24.87 1.62
C ARG A 134 -2.22 24.40 0.17
N LEU A 135 -1.10 23.72 -0.08
CA LEU A 135 -0.71 23.19 -1.38
C LEU A 135 -0.44 21.68 -1.30
N ILE A 136 -0.76 20.95 -2.38
CA ILE A 136 -0.34 19.56 -2.56
C ILE A 136 0.58 19.51 -3.77
N VAL A 137 1.86 19.18 -3.56
CA VAL A 137 2.89 19.33 -4.59
C VAL A 137 3.75 18.09 -4.79
N THR A 138 4.28 17.98 -6.00
CA THR A 138 5.33 17.02 -6.39
C THR A 138 6.35 17.72 -7.29
N ARG A 139 7.52 17.11 -7.47
CA ARG A 139 8.56 17.59 -8.40
C ARG A 139 8.76 16.55 -9.50
N THR A 140 8.65 16.99 -10.74
CA THR A 140 9.00 16.20 -11.94
C THR A 140 10.22 16.81 -12.62
N GLN A 141 10.67 16.33 -13.78
CA GLN A 141 11.69 17.06 -14.56
C GLN A 141 11.13 18.38 -15.13
N ALA A 142 9.86 18.40 -15.51
CA ALA A 142 9.22 19.54 -16.19
C ALA A 142 8.92 20.73 -15.27
N GLY A 143 8.96 20.53 -13.94
CA GLY A 143 8.65 21.57 -12.96
C GLY A 143 8.09 20.99 -11.66
N VAL A 144 7.67 21.88 -10.78
CA VAL A 144 6.77 21.58 -9.66
C VAL A 144 5.36 21.44 -10.22
N LEU A 145 4.68 20.34 -9.90
CA LEU A 145 3.28 20.12 -10.22
C LEU A 145 2.47 20.11 -8.93
N GLY A 146 1.24 20.63 -8.95
CA GLY A 146 0.40 20.54 -7.77
C GLY A 146 -1.00 21.12 -7.87
N PHE A 147 -1.67 21.11 -6.73
CA PHE A 147 -3.00 21.67 -6.51
C PHE A 147 -2.95 22.70 -5.39
N GLY A 148 -3.75 23.75 -5.50
CA GLY A 148 -3.77 24.88 -4.57
C GLY A 148 -4.03 26.20 -5.27
N SER A 149 -4.12 27.28 -4.48
CA SER A 149 -4.36 28.61 -5.01
C SER A 149 -3.10 29.19 -5.67
N ASP A 150 -3.29 30.01 -6.70
CA ASP A 150 -2.18 30.61 -7.42
C ASP A 150 -1.39 31.60 -6.55
N ALA A 151 -2.06 32.23 -5.57
CA ALA A 151 -1.42 33.10 -4.59
C ALA A 151 -0.47 32.32 -3.67
N GLU A 152 -0.89 31.14 -3.21
CA GLU A 152 -0.06 30.28 -2.36
C GLU A 152 1.14 29.73 -3.15
N PHE A 153 0.94 29.32 -4.41
CA PHE A 153 2.07 28.89 -5.24
C PHE A 153 3.13 29.98 -5.39
N ARG A 154 2.71 31.23 -5.69
CA ARG A 154 3.67 32.35 -5.78
C ARG A 154 4.33 32.61 -4.45
N ARG A 155 3.55 32.72 -3.36
CA ARG A 155 4.07 32.96 -2.01
C ARG A 155 5.14 31.94 -1.59
N VAL A 156 4.93 30.66 -1.88
CA VAL A 156 5.86 29.58 -1.52
C VAL A 156 7.07 29.54 -2.45
N PHE A 157 6.87 29.73 -3.76
CA PHE A 157 7.90 29.42 -4.76
C PHE A 157 8.60 30.64 -5.37
N ASP A 158 8.14 31.86 -5.13
CA ASP A 158 8.80 33.11 -5.54
C ASP A 158 10.27 33.19 -5.06
N PRO A 159 10.63 32.79 -3.81
CA PRO A 159 12.02 32.78 -3.36
C PRO A 159 12.96 31.88 -4.19
N PHE A 160 12.39 30.92 -4.93
CA PHE A 160 13.13 30.00 -5.81
C PHE A 160 13.13 30.45 -7.27
N GLY A 161 12.70 31.69 -7.56
CA GLY A 161 12.75 32.29 -8.89
C GLY A 161 11.83 31.58 -9.90
N ILE A 162 10.55 31.91 -9.86
CA ILE A 162 9.57 31.39 -10.82
C ILE A 162 9.88 31.92 -12.23
N THR A 163 10.13 31.01 -13.17
CA THR A 163 10.40 31.35 -14.59
C THR A 163 9.24 30.99 -15.53
N ALA A 164 8.35 30.09 -15.12
CA ALA A 164 7.13 29.76 -15.86
C ALA A 164 6.01 29.33 -14.89
N PHE A 165 4.77 29.64 -15.25
CA PHE A 165 3.58 29.41 -14.42
C PHE A 165 2.38 29.05 -15.31
N ASP A 166 2.19 27.75 -15.55
CA ASP A 166 1.30 27.20 -16.56
C ASP A 166 0.37 26.13 -15.97
N LEU A 167 -0.38 25.44 -16.83
CA LEU A 167 -1.12 24.23 -16.50
C LEU A 167 -0.45 23.01 -17.11
N ALA A 168 -0.59 21.86 -16.47
CA ALA A 168 -0.18 20.57 -17.01
C ALA A 168 -1.32 19.55 -16.92
N THR A 169 -1.45 18.75 -17.97
CA THR A 169 -2.30 17.56 -18.00
C THR A 169 -1.54 16.33 -17.51
N PHE A 170 -2.26 15.32 -17.02
CA PHE A 170 -1.65 14.04 -16.61
C PHE A 170 -1.44 13.09 -17.79
N GLU A 171 -0.21 12.63 -17.99
CA GLU A 171 0.09 11.63 -19.02
C GLU A 171 -0.25 10.23 -18.51
N LYS A 172 -1.18 9.52 -19.18
CA LYS A 172 -1.55 8.14 -18.79
C LYS A 172 -0.36 7.21 -18.58
N ARG A 173 0.68 7.32 -19.41
CA ARG A 173 1.91 6.53 -19.30
C ARG A 173 2.62 6.71 -17.96
N ARG A 174 2.64 7.94 -17.42
CA ARG A 174 3.24 8.27 -16.12
C ARG A 174 2.43 7.70 -14.96
N LEU A 175 1.14 7.48 -15.14
CA LEU A 175 0.27 6.91 -14.11
C LEU A 175 0.37 5.38 -14.00
N ARG A 176 0.99 4.70 -14.97
CA ARG A 176 1.15 3.22 -14.98
C ARG A 176 2.10 2.68 -13.92
N TYR A 177 2.92 3.54 -13.32
CA TYR A 177 3.92 3.19 -12.31
C TYR A 177 3.93 4.23 -11.19
N GLU A 178 4.69 4.01 -10.12
CA GLU A 178 4.78 4.94 -8.99
C GLU A 178 5.59 6.19 -9.35
N SER A 179 5.00 7.05 -10.17
CA SER A 179 5.55 8.34 -10.58
C SER A 179 5.19 9.44 -9.58
N GLY A 180 5.90 10.57 -9.69
CA GLY A 180 5.55 11.79 -8.96
C GLY A 180 4.12 12.27 -9.22
N GLU A 181 3.60 12.09 -10.44
CA GLU A 181 2.23 12.42 -10.82
C GLU A 181 1.20 11.50 -10.14
N ARG A 182 1.43 10.17 -10.15
CA ARG A 182 0.54 9.24 -9.43
C ARG A 182 0.58 9.48 -7.93
N GLY A 183 1.76 9.81 -7.38
CA GLY A 183 1.92 10.22 -5.99
C GLY A 183 1.15 11.51 -5.67
N LEU A 184 1.21 12.53 -6.54
CA LEU A 184 0.44 13.76 -6.41
C LEU A 184 -1.08 13.49 -6.39
N LEU A 185 -1.57 12.67 -7.32
CA LEU A 185 -2.98 12.29 -7.38
C LEU A 185 -3.43 11.49 -6.16
N ARG A 186 -2.59 10.57 -5.67
CA ARG A 186 -2.86 9.82 -4.43
C ARG A 186 -2.98 10.77 -3.25
N ASP A 187 -2.03 11.68 -3.09
CA ASP A 187 -1.98 12.56 -1.93
C ASP A 187 -3.20 13.51 -1.91
N ALA A 188 -3.60 14.02 -3.09
CA ALA A 188 -4.79 14.84 -3.28
C ALA A 188 -6.11 14.07 -3.11
N LEU A 189 -6.20 12.83 -3.61
CA LEU A 189 -7.39 11.99 -3.42
C LEU A 189 -7.61 11.70 -1.94
N VAL A 190 -6.55 11.37 -1.19
CA VAL A 190 -6.67 11.10 0.24
C VAL A 190 -7.09 12.36 1.00
N GLU A 191 -6.60 13.53 0.61
CA GLU A 191 -7.07 14.80 1.18
C GLU A 191 -8.57 15.01 0.93
N ALA A 192 -9.02 14.78 -0.31
CA ALA A 192 -10.43 14.87 -0.68
C ALA A 192 -11.32 13.90 0.12
N LEU A 193 -10.85 12.67 0.32
CA LEU A 193 -11.55 11.68 1.14
C LEU A 193 -11.61 12.10 2.61
N CYS A 194 -10.51 12.61 3.18
CA CYS A 194 -10.49 13.10 4.55
C CYS A 194 -11.47 14.25 4.76
N ALA A 195 -11.47 15.23 3.84
CA ALA A 195 -12.36 16.38 3.91
C ALA A 195 -13.85 16.00 3.80
N ALA A 196 -14.19 15.00 2.97
CA ALA A 196 -15.57 14.68 2.68
C ALA A 196 -16.17 13.54 3.53
N LYS A 197 -15.35 12.63 4.06
CA LYS A 197 -15.81 11.32 4.55
C LYS A 197 -15.64 11.08 6.05
N ASN A 198 -15.38 12.13 6.82
CA ASN A 198 -15.17 12.05 8.28
C ASN A 198 -14.08 11.03 8.67
N VAL A 199 -13.07 10.88 7.81
CA VAL A 199 -11.90 10.02 8.03
C VAL A 199 -10.65 10.86 8.17
N ARG A 200 -9.67 10.35 8.90
CA ARG A 200 -8.31 10.89 8.95
C ARG A 200 -7.33 9.88 8.40
N ALA A 201 -6.27 10.38 7.79
CA ALA A 201 -5.24 9.56 7.16
C ALA A 201 -4.01 9.41 8.04
N ILE A 202 -3.49 8.19 8.13
CA ILE A 202 -2.12 7.90 8.60
C ILE A 202 -1.31 7.61 7.34
N ARG A 203 -0.44 8.56 6.97
CA ARG A 203 0.31 8.50 5.71
C ARG A 203 1.37 7.40 5.74
N ARG A 204 1.47 6.58 4.69
CA ARG A 204 2.64 5.69 4.47
C ARG A 204 3.15 5.85 3.04
N ARG A 205 4.31 5.24 2.77
CA ARG A 205 5.01 5.40 1.50
C ARG A 205 4.17 5.00 0.28
N SER A 206 3.52 3.83 0.34
CA SER A 206 2.84 3.21 -0.82
C SER A 206 1.34 2.96 -0.63
N ALA A 207 0.80 3.18 0.58
CA ALA A 207 -0.61 3.06 0.90
C ALA A 207 -0.91 3.94 2.11
N ASP A 208 -2.06 4.61 2.13
CA ASP A 208 -2.48 5.40 3.29
C ASP A 208 -3.49 4.60 4.10
N LEU A 209 -3.53 4.81 5.42
CA LEU A 209 -4.52 4.16 6.28
C LEU A 209 -5.58 5.19 6.66
N LEU A 210 -6.84 4.89 6.38
CA LEU A 210 -7.96 5.73 6.76
C LEU A 210 -8.63 5.13 8.00
N VAL A 211 -8.89 5.99 8.97
CA VAL A 211 -9.61 5.64 10.20
C VAL A 211 -10.68 6.69 10.49
N PRO A 212 -11.76 6.32 11.21
CA PRO A 212 -12.75 7.28 11.69
C PRO A 212 -12.10 8.44 12.47
N VAL A 213 -12.54 9.68 12.22
CA VAL A 213 -12.18 10.83 13.08
C VAL A 213 -12.84 10.66 14.44
N ASP A 214 -14.16 10.46 14.45
CA ASP A 214 -14.94 10.10 15.64
C ASP A 214 -15.62 8.74 15.41
N ALA A 215 -15.15 7.72 16.14
CA ALA A 215 -15.68 6.37 16.04
C ALA A 215 -17.09 6.19 16.64
N ALA A 216 -17.60 7.19 17.38
CA ALA A 216 -18.94 7.19 17.94
C ALA A 216 -20.01 7.75 16.99
N ASP A 217 -19.60 8.49 15.94
CA ASP A 217 -20.52 9.06 14.95
C ASP A 217 -21.43 7.98 14.33
N SER A 218 -22.70 8.32 14.13
CA SER A 218 -23.72 7.51 13.43
C SER A 218 -23.30 7.07 12.03
N ALA A 219 -22.42 7.83 11.35
CA ALA A 219 -21.83 7.44 10.06
C ALA A 219 -21.14 6.06 10.11
N TRP A 220 -20.71 5.61 11.30
CA TRP A 220 -20.04 4.34 11.51
C TRP A 220 -20.95 3.22 12.02
N ASP A 221 -22.26 3.43 12.13
CA ASP A 221 -23.22 2.38 12.56
C ASP A 221 -23.14 1.13 11.69
N GLY A 222 -23.01 1.31 10.37
CA GLY A 222 -22.84 0.20 9.42
C GLY A 222 -21.57 -0.61 9.71
N LEU A 223 -20.47 0.05 10.07
CA LEU A 223 -19.22 -0.61 10.44
C LEU A 223 -19.35 -1.33 11.79
N ARG A 224 -19.94 -0.66 12.79
CA ARG A 224 -20.23 -1.25 14.12
C ARG A 224 -21.11 -2.49 14.03
N ALA A 225 -22.10 -2.49 13.14
CA ALA A 225 -22.96 -3.65 12.92
C ALA A 225 -22.19 -4.88 12.39
N ILE A 226 -21.07 -4.67 11.70
CA ILE A 226 -20.22 -5.74 11.17
C ILE A 226 -19.18 -6.17 12.21
N THR A 227 -18.47 -5.21 12.83
CA THR A 227 -17.30 -5.48 13.67
C THR A 227 -17.59 -5.52 15.16
N ARG A 228 -18.79 -5.14 15.58
CA ARG A 228 -19.25 -4.90 16.97
C ARG A 228 -18.56 -3.73 17.68
N GLN A 229 -17.27 -3.50 17.41
CA GLN A 229 -16.47 -2.41 17.94
C GLN A 229 -15.64 -1.80 16.81
N THR A 230 -15.60 -0.47 16.75
CA THR A 230 -14.86 0.30 15.73
C THR A 230 -13.54 0.86 16.23
N THR A 231 -13.33 0.89 17.54
CA THR A 231 -12.11 1.39 18.17
C THR A 231 -11.92 0.74 19.54
N GLY A 232 -10.70 0.81 20.07
CA GLY A 232 -10.39 0.44 21.44
C GLY A 232 -8.92 0.63 21.78
N THR A 233 -8.56 0.27 23.01
CA THR A 233 -7.17 0.18 23.46
C THR A 233 -6.73 -1.28 23.48
N MET A 234 -5.43 -1.49 23.32
CA MET A 234 -4.86 -2.83 23.38
C MET A 234 -4.71 -3.29 24.85
N PRO A 235 -5.07 -4.54 25.20
CA PRO A 235 -4.84 -5.07 26.54
C PRO A 235 -3.37 -4.98 26.93
N LYS A 236 -3.08 -4.55 28.16
CA LYS A 236 -1.71 -4.35 28.71
C LYS A 236 -0.86 -3.27 28.04
N HIS A 237 -1.37 -2.62 26.99
CA HIS A 237 -0.72 -1.53 26.28
C HIS A 237 -1.72 -0.38 26.04
N PRO A 238 -2.11 0.37 27.09
CA PRO A 238 -3.16 1.38 26.99
C PRO A 238 -2.82 2.53 26.03
N ASP A 239 -1.54 2.77 25.78
CA ASP A 239 -1.05 3.79 24.84
C ASP A 239 -1.29 3.40 23.38
N LEU A 240 -1.49 2.10 23.10
CA LEU A 240 -1.78 1.61 21.76
C LEU A 240 -3.28 1.59 21.52
N LYS A 241 -3.74 2.56 20.74
CA LYS A 241 -5.12 2.64 20.23
C LYS A 241 -5.22 1.91 18.90
N TRP A 242 -6.32 1.20 18.72
CA TRP A 242 -6.65 0.51 17.47
C TRP A 242 -8.01 0.96 16.94
N HIS A 243 -8.15 0.92 15.62
CA HIS A 243 -9.35 1.30 14.89
C HIS A 243 -9.68 0.24 13.84
N GLU A 244 -10.97 0.02 13.59
CA GLU A 244 -11.43 -0.59 12.35
C GLU A 244 -11.27 0.45 11.24
N GLY A 245 -10.25 0.26 10.40
CA GLY A 245 -9.89 1.17 9.33
C GLY A 245 -9.82 0.47 7.98
N VAL A 246 -9.30 1.20 7.00
CA VAL A 246 -9.06 0.69 5.66
C VAL A 246 -7.72 1.21 5.15
N GLY A 247 -6.88 0.30 4.66
CA GLY A 247 -5.74 0.67 3.83
C GLY A 247 -6.23 1.05 2.44
N VAL A 248 -5.80 2.20 1.94
CA VAL A 248 -6.13 2.66 0.59
C VAL A 248 -4.87 2.81 -0.24
N ARG A 249 -4.93 2.33 -1.48
CA ARG A 249 -3.86 2.50 -2.47
C ARG A 249 -4.44 2.93 -3.80
N LEU A 250 -3.86 3.98 -4.37
CA LEU A 250 -4.17 4.38 -5.74
C LEU A 250 -3.30 3.58 -6.70
N ASP A 251 -3.93 2.78 -7.56
CA ASP A 251 -3.26 1.93 -8.53
C ASP A 251 -3.76 2.18 -9.95
N TRP A 252 -3.02 1.64 -10.93
CA TRP A 252 -3.39 1.72 -12.34
C TRP A 252 -3.71 0.33 -12.88
N ALA A 253 -4.90 0.20 -13.44
CA ALA A 253 -5.34 -1.02 -14.13
C ALA A 253 -6.38 -0.64 -15.18
N ASP A 254 -6.44 -1.40 -16.28
CA ASP A 254 -7.45 -1.22 -17.32
C ASP A 254 -7.56 0.23 -17.84
N ASP A 255 -6.40 0.84 -18.10
CA ASP A 255 -6.26 2.24 -18.54
C ASP A 255 -6.95 3.32 -17.69
N GLY A 256 -7.21 3.00 -16.41
CA GLY A 256 -7.79 3.90 -15.42
C GLY A 256 -7.12 3.82 -14.04
N LEU A 257 -7.51 4.76 -13.18
CA LEU A 257 -7.11 4.78 -11.77
C LEU A 257 -8.11 4.01 -10.92
N TRP A 258 -7.58 3.24 -9.98
CA TRP A 258 -8.36 2.42 -9.06
C TRP A 258 -7.92 2.67 -7.62
N LEU A 259 -8.88 2.94 -6.74
CA LEU A 259 -8.68 2.99 -5.30
C LEU A 259 -8.88 1.58 -4.73
N LEU A 260 -7.79 0.90 -4.41
CA LEU A 260 -7.82 -0.41 -3.78
C LEU A 260 -8.09 -0.28 -2.28
N LEU A 261 -9.01 -1.08 -1.77
CA LEU A 261 -9.44 -1.09 -0.36
C LEU A 261 -8.92 -2.35 0.36
N ASP A 262 -8.25 -2.17 1.50
CA ASP A 262 -7.78 -3.24 2.39
C ASP A 262 -8.34 -3.03 3.81
N PRO A 263 -9.59 -3.48 4.10
CA PRO A 263 -10.16 -3.36 5.44
C PRO A 263 -9.31 -4.07 6.49
N LYS A 264 -8.86 -3.36 7.51
CA LYS A 264 -7.90 -3.88 8.50
C LYS A 264 -7.98 -3.17 9.84
N ILE A 265 -7.36 -3.79 10.84
CA ILE A 265 -7.09 -3.11 12.12
C ILE A 265 -5.92 -2.15 11.92
N VAL A 266 -6.16 -0.87 12.19
CA VAL A 266 -5.17 0.20 12.11
C VAL A 266 -4.79 0.61 13.52
N PHE A 267 -3.50 0.72 13.80
CA PHE A 267 -2.99 1.14 15.09
C PHE A 267 -2.30 2.48 15.02
N GLU A 268 -2.37 3.21 16.12
CA GLU A 268 -1.62 4.44 16.35
C GLU A 268 -0.45 4.19 17.30
N GLY A 269 0.64 4.95 17.13
CA GLY A 269 1.78 4.86 18.06
C GLY A 269 2.58 3.56 17.99
N VAL A 270 2.48 2.80 16.89
CA VAL A 270 3.25 1.56 16.72
C VAL A 270 4.74 1.86 16.64
N THR A 271 5.50 1.21 17.51
CA THR A 271 6.96 1.20 17.55
C THR A 271 7.49 -0.17 17.13
N ASP A 272 8.79 -0.28 16.83
CA ASP A 272 9.38 -1.58 16.48
C ASP A 272 9.22 -2.62 17.60
N ALA A 273 9.30 -2.18 18.86
CA ALA A 273 9.09 -3.04 20.04
C ALA A 273 7.65 -3.59 20.15
N THR A 274 6.65 -2.86 19.63
CA THR A 274 5.22 -3.21 19.76
C THR A 274 4.63 -3.82 18.49
N LYS A 275 5.43 -3.92 17.41
CA LYS A 275 5.00 -4.37 16.09
C LYS A 275 4.52 -5.83 16.06
N ALA A 276 5.21 -6.73 16.77
CA ALA A 276 4.81 -8.14 16.84
C ALA A 276 3.47 -8.30 17.57
N ILE A 277 3.37 -7.66 18.72
CA ILE A 277 2.20 -7.69 19.61
C ILE A 277 0.95 -7.10 18.90
N THR A 278 1.09 -5.98 18.18
CA THR A 278 -0.01 -5.40 17.40
C THR A 278 -0.44 -6.30 16.22
N ALA A 279 0.50 -6.98 15.57
CA ALA A 279 0.19 -7.92 14.49
C ALA A 279 -0.60 -9.13 15.00
N ASP A 280 -0.23 -9.68 16.16
CA ASP A 280 -0.97 -10.78 16.78
C ASP A 280 -2.37 -10.37 17.19
N PHE A 281 -2.53 -9.19 17.81
CA PHE A 281 -3.85 -8.65 18.15
C PHE A 281 -4.74 -8.47 16.93
N ALA A 282 -4.19 -7.92 15.84
CA ALA A 282 -4.93 -7.78 14.59
C ALA A 282 -5.34 -9.14 14.01
N ARG A 283 -4.44 -10.13 14.05
CA ARG A 283 -4.71 -11.49 13.59
C ARG A 283 -5.83 -12.13 14.39
N GLU A 284 -5.79 -12.07 15.72
CA GLU A 284 -6.84 -12.63 16.59
C GLU A 284 -8.22 -11.99 16.33
N ARG A 285 -8.27 -10.68 16.08
CA ARG A 285 -9.52 -9.98 15.75
C ARG A 285 -10.05 -10.26 14.34
N THR A 286 -9.18 -10.63 13.41
CA THR A 286 -9.55 -10.83 12.00
C THR A 286 -9.69 -12.30 11.62
N VAL A 287 -9.18 -13.24 12.42
CA VAL A 287 -9.18 -14.68 12.09
C VAL A 287 -10.57 -15.26 11.82
N LYS A 288 -11.62 -14.70 12.46
CA LYS A 288 -13.01 -15.14 12.26
C LYS A 288 -13.74 -14.37 11.15
N ARG A 289 -13.07 -13.43 10.47
CA ARG A 289 -13.65 -12.68 9.33
C ARG A 289 -13.57 -13.53 8.08
N TYR A 290 -14.53 -14.43 7.94
CA TYR A 290 -14.71 -15.18 6.70
C TYR A 290 -15.20 -14.27 5.57
N ASN A 291 -15.19 -14.78 4.34
CA ASN A 291 -15.53 -14.01 3.11
C ASN A 291 -16.79 -13.15 3.25
N ARG A 292 -17.83 -13.65 3.92
CA ARG A 292 -19.06 -12.89 4.14
C ARG A 292 -18.84 -11.58 4.90
N ASP A 293 -18.03 -11.60 5.96
CA ASP A 293 -17.79 -10.39 6.76
C ASP A 293 -16.81 -9.46 6.05
N LEU A 294 -15.82 -10.01 5.35
CA LEU A 294 -14.90 -9.24 4.52
C LEU A 294 -15.63 -8.53 3.37
N ASP A 295 -16.54 -9.22 2.68
CA ASP A 295 -17.38 -8.64 1.63
C ASP A 295 -18.22 -7.48 2.16
N ARG A 296 -18.82 -7.64 3.35
CA ARG A 296 -19.58 -6.57 4.02
C ARG A 296 -18.70 -5.38 4.40
N LEU A 297 -17.46 -5.62 4.81
CA LEU A 297 -16.49 -4.55 5.10
C LEU A 297 -16.10 -3.80 3.82
N ILE A 298 -15.80 -4.52 2.73
CA ILE A 298 -15.50 -3.91 1.43
C ILE A 298 -16.71 -3.11 0.95
N ASP A 299 -17.93 -3.64 1.06
CA ASP A 299 -19.17 -2.93 0.72
C ASP A 299 -19.36 -1.66 1.53
N PHE A 300 -19.12 -1.72 2.84
CA PHE A 300 -19.23 -0.57 3.73
C PHE A 300 -18.25 0.52 3.28
N TRP A 301 -16.95 0.19 3.17
CA TRP A 301 -15.93 1.16 2.79
C TRP A 301 -16.11 1.69 1.37
N ALA A 302 -16.55 0.85 0.43
CA ALA A 302 -16.87 1.27 -0.93
C ALA A 302 -17.96 2.35 -0.94
N LYS A 303 -19.06 2.11 -0.24
CA LYS A 303 -20.18 3.06 -0.16
C LYS A 303 -19.82 4.32 0.61
N HIS A 304 -19.06 4.18 1.70
CA HIS A 304 -18.65 5.30 2.54
C HIS A 304 -17.73 6.26 1.78
N LEU A 305 -16.72 5.73 1.07
CA LEU A 305 -15.72 6.52 0.36
C LEU A 305 -16.19 7.03 -1.01
N ALA A 306 -17.21 6.42 -1.61
CA ALA A 306 -17.75 6.84 -2.90
C ALA A 306 -18.32 8.26 -2.87
N GLY A 307 -18.20 8.98 -3.98
CA GLY A 307 -18.71 10.34 -4.10
C GLY A 307 -18.39 10.94 -5.45
N GLU A 308 -19.08 12.03 -5.78
CA GLU A 308 -18.88 12.77 -7.01
C GLU A 308 -18.26 14.13 -6.72
N ALA A 309 -17.34 14.55 -7.59
CA ALA A 309 -16.68 15.85 -7.54
C ALA A 309 -16.09 16.23 -6.16
N LEU A 310 -15.51 15.25 -5.45
CA LEU A 310 -14.84 15.43 -4.16
C LEU A 310 -13.64 16.37 -4.33
N PRO A 311 -13.67 17.60 -3.77
CA PRO A 311 -12.55 18.54 -3.86
C PRO A 311 -11.46 18.16 -2.85
N ALA A 312 -10.20 18.26 -3.25
CA ALA A 312 -9.08 18.03 -2.34
C ALA A 312 -8.88 19.19 -1.39
N LEU A 313 -8.95 20.42 -1.90
CA LEU A 313 -8.66 21.63 -1.12
C LEU A 313 -9.87 22.56 -0.97
N SER A 314 -10.97 22.35 -1.68
CA SER A 314 -12.17 23.21 -1.59
C SER A 314 -11.83 24.70 -1.75
N ILE A 315 -11.00 25.03 -2.73
CA ILE A 315 -10.54 26.39 -3.02
C ILE A 315 -11.39 27.05 -4.10
N GLY A 316 -11.51 28.38 -4.04
CA GLY A 316 -12.25 29.19 -5.01
C GLY A 316 -11.39 29.76 -6.14
N ASP A 317 -10.06 29.69 -6.00
CA ASP A 317 -9.06 30.22 -6.93
C ASP A 317 -7.95 29.19 -7.21
N GLY A 318 -7.17 29.39 -8.27
CA GLY A 318 -6.13 28.45 -8.69
C GLY A 318 -6.69 27.12 -9.23
N ILE A 319 -6.05 26.00 -8.88
CA ILE A 319 -6.39 24.66 -9.41
C ILE A 319 -6.60 23.67 -8.26
N ASP A 320 -7.84 23.20 -8.10
CA ASP A 320 -8.20 22.15 -7.15
C ASP A 320 -8.33 20.80 -7.85
N ALA A 321 -7.91 19.73 -7.17
CA ALA A 321 -8.18 18.38 -7.63
C ALA A 321 -9.61 18.00 -7.28
N ARG A 322 -10.38 17.53 -8.26
CA ARG A 322 -11.73 16.99 -8.04
C ARG A 322 -11.80 15.56 -8.51
N PHE A 323 -12.29 14.68 -7.64
CA PHE A 323 -12.37 13.25 -7.89
C PHE A 323 -13.82 12.76 -7.84
N ALA A 324 -14.21 11.91 -8.78
CA ALA A 324 -15.32 11.00 -8.58
C ALA A 324 -14.75 9.62 -8.22
N VAL A 325 -15.30 9.03 -7.16
CA VAL A 325 -14.96 7.70 -6.65
C VAL A 325 -16.19 6.82 -6.79
N GLY A 326 -16.06 5.74 -7.56
CA GLY A 326 -17.14 4.80 -7.81
C GLY A 326 -17.64 4.10 -6.54
N LYS A 327 -18.93 3.76 -6.52
CA LYS A 327 -19.57 3.03 -5.40
C LYS A 327 -19.49 1.51 -5.50
N ASN A 328 -19.27 1.00 -6.71
CA ASN A 328 -19.21 -0.42 -6.99
C ASN A 328 -17.75 -0.82 -7.16
N THR A 329 -17.38 -1.94 -6.53
CA THR A 329 -16.06 -2.52 -6.74
C THR A 329 -15.98 -3.22 -8.10
N ALA A 330 -14.78 -3.33 -8.65
CA ALA A 330 -14.54 -4.14 -9.84
C ALA A 330 -14.86 -5.63 -9.60
N PHE A 331 -15.08 -6.36 -10.69
CA PHE A 331 -15.32 -7.80 -10.71
C PHE A 331 -14.42 -8.43 -11.77
N SER A 332 -13.78 -9.57 -11.45
CA SER A 332 -13.14 -10.41 -12.46
C SER A 332 -14.20 -11.13 -13.27
N LYS A 333 -13.83 -11.56 -14.47
CA LYS A 333 -14.67 -12.34 -15.39
C LYS A 333 -13.87 -13.50 -15.94
N LEU A 334 -14.53 -14.63 -16.21
CA LEU A 334 -13.90 -15.76 -16.89
C LEU A 334 -13.67 -15.45 -18.38
N VAL A 335 -12.50 -15.85 -18.88
CA VAL A 335 -12.11 -15.85 -20.29
C VAL A 335 -12.00 -17.33 -20.71
N GLN A 336 -12.61 -17.72 -21.83
CA GLN A 336 -12.32 -19.02 -22.45
C GLN A 336 -11.25 -18.86 -23.55
N PRO A 337 -10.45 -19.92 -23.81
CA PRO A 337 -9.39 -19.94 -24.83
C PRO A 337 -9.89 -19.80 -26.26
#